data_AF-A0A932AYA1-F1
#
_entry.id   AF-A0A932AYA1-F1
#
_cell.length_a   1.000
_cell.length_b   1.000
_cell.length_c   1.000
_cell.angle_alpha   90.00
_cell.angle_beta   90.00
_cell.angle_gamma   90.00
#
_symmetry.space_group_name_H-M   'P 1'
#
loop_
_entity.id
_entity.type
_entity.pdbx_description
1 polymer ?
#
loop_
_entity_poly.entity_id
_entity_poly.type
_entity_poly.pdbx_seq_one_letter_code
_entity_poly.pdbx_strand_id
1 'polypeptide(L)'
;MILSKEQALERMLNAAIRATVTLEDPLPVHVVLMATYDALREHAKAKSIFIELEWSDYIKDEHQQEWVNKYFKNKFYFLKHGTPDIASANFENITAINDMQLLHNMMMYRTIFRRISAHMHQFLTLLIGVYPNLIRWERMNVSADMKTALFETSRNLDRKDMVITFKPIFLADTKVRQEMERDLALASVEVVSRREKLKAEEPKRNG
;
A
#
# COMPACT_ATOMS: atom_id res chain seq x y z
N MET A 1 -9.29 -2.54 20.85
CA MET A 1 -8.13 -3.30 20.33
C MET A 1 -6.84 -2.51 20.62
N ILE A 2 -5.74 -3.15 21.07
CA ILE A 2 -4.42 -2.51 21.17
C ILE A 2 -3.56 -3.05 20.01
N LEU A 3 -3.20 -2.18 19.07
CA LEU A 3 -2.28 -2.52 17.98
C LEU A 3 -0.91 -1.90 18.26
N SER A 4 0.16 -2.65 17.98
CA SER A 4 1.47 -2.02 17.83
C SER A 4 1.46 -1.10 16.60
N LYS A 5 2.35 -0.09 16.58
CA LYS A 5 2.49 0.80 15.42
C LYS A 5 2.80 0.00 14.14
N GLU A 6 3.64 -1.01 14.26
CA GLU A 6 4.01 -1.92 13.18
C GLU A 6 2.80 -2.69 12.63
N GLN A 7 1.94 -3.24 13.49
CA GLN A 7 0.71 -3.94 13.09
C GLN A 7 -0.29 -2.99 12.42
N ALA A 8 -0.45 -1.77 12.95
CA ALA A 8 -1.34 -0.78 12.35
C ALA A 8 -0.88 -0.39 10.94
N LEU A 9 0.40 -0.08 10.77
CA LEU A 9 0.99 0.30 9.47
C LEU A 9 0.96 -0.85 8.46
N GLU A 10 1.25 -2.08 8.89
CA GLU A 10 1.12 -3.27 8.03
C GLU A 10 -0.31 -3.43 7.52
N ARG A 11 -1.30 -3.29 8.41
CA ARG A 11 -2.72 -3.43 8.04
C ARG A 11 -3.18 -2.35 7.07
N MET A 12 -2.72 -1.11 7.24
CA MET A 12 -3.03 -0.02 6.29
C MET A 12 -2.47 -0.32 4.90
N LEU A 13 -1.20 -0.78 4.82
CA LEU A 13 -0.60 -1.18 3.54
C LEU A 13 -1.30 -2.38 2.92
N ASN A 14 -1.55 -3.44 3.69
CA ASN A 14 -2.25 -4.62 3.22
C ASN A 14 -3.66 -4.28 2.71
N ALA A 15 -4.38 -3.38 3.41
CA ALA A 15 -5.70 -2.91 2.98
C ALA A 15 -5.63 -2.14 1.66
N ALA A 16 -4.69 -1.22 1.51
CA ALA A 16 -4.50 -0.47 0.27
C ALA A 16 -4.11 -1.38 -0.91
N ILE A 17 -3.27 -2.39 -0.67
CA ILE A 17 -2.93 -3.42 -1.68
C ILE A 17 -4.18 -4.18 -2.12
N ARG A 18 -4.99 -4.66 -1.17
CA ARG A 18 -6.23 -5.37 -1.49
C ARG A 18 -7.15 -4.51 -2.35
N ALA A 19 -7.41 -3.27 -1.93
CA ALA A 19 -8.23 -2.32 -2.68
C ALA A 19 -7.70 -2.07 -4.10
N THR A 20 -6.37 -1.97 -4.24
CA THR A 20 -5.72 -1.80 -5.56
C THR A 20 -5.90 -3.03 -6.45
N VAL A 21 -5.74 -4.23 -5.91
CA VAL A 21 -5.90 -5.50 -6.63
C VAL A 21 -7.37 -5.82 -6.93
N THR A 22 -8.30 -5.37 -6.09
CA THR A 22 -9.74 -5.51 -6.31
C THR A 22 -10.32 -4.46 -7.27
N LEU A 23 -9.49 -3.51 -7.73
CA LEU A 23 -9.88 -2.38 -8.60
C LEU A 23 -10.95 -1.48 -7.94
N GLU A 24 -10.80 -1.23 -6.63
CA GLU A 24 -11.60 -0.21 -5.92
C GLU A 24 -11.27 1.21 -6.42
N ASP A 25 -12.10 2.18 -6.02
CA ASP A 25 -11.88 3.59 -6.34
C ASP A 25 -10.47 4.02 -5.89
N PRO A 26 -9.61 4.46 -6.82
CA PRO A 26 -8.24 4.83 -6.48
C PRO A 26 -8.15 6.08 -5.60
N LEU A 27 -9.19 6.93 -5.50
CA LEU A 27 -9.11 8.14 -4.70
C LEU A 27 -9.08 7.87 -3.18
N PRO A 28 -10.00 7.08 -2.60
CA PRO A 28 -9.87 6.63 -1.21
C PRO A 28 -8.57 5.88 -0.92
N VAL A 29 -8.11 5.03 -1.86
CA VAL A 29 -6.83 4.33 -1.73
C VAL A 29 -5.68 5.32 -1.58
N HIS A 30 -5.67 6.39 -2.39
CA HIS A 30 -4.68 7.45 -2.31
C HIS A 30 -4.63 8.05 -0.90
N VAL A 31 -5.78 8.40 -0.32
CA VAL A 31 -5.86 8.97 1.04
C VAL A 31 -5.27 8.02 2.10
N VAL A 32 -5.52 6.72 2.01
CA VAL A 32 -4.94 5.73 2.93
C VAL A 32 -3.43 5.68 2.80
N LEU A 33 -2.90 5.72 1.58
CA LEU A 33 -1.46 5.67 1.30
C LEU A 33 -0.74 6.92 1.81
N MET A 34 -1.38 8.07 1.67
CA MET A 34 -0.94 9.35 2.20
C MET A 34 -0.80 9.33 3.72
N ALA A 35 -1.86 8.90 4.42
CA ALA A 35 -1.84 8.78 5.88
C ALA A 35 -0.79 7.75 6.36
N THR A 36 -0.61 6.67 5.59
CA THR A 36 0.38 5.63 5.88
C THR A 36 1.80 6.14 5.74
N TYR A 37 2.09 6.89 4.67
CA TYR A 37 3.39 7.52 4.43
C TYR A 37 3.81 8.41 5.61
N ASP A 38 2.90 9.26 6.07
CA ASP A 38 3.16 10.16 7.19
C ASP A 38 3.40 9.40 8.49
N ALA A 39 2.57 8.39 8.76
CA ALA A 39 2.72 7.58 9.96
C ALA A 39 4.03 6.78 9.96
N LEU A 40 4.52 6.33 8.80
CA LEU A 40 5.86 5.73 8.63
C LEU A 40 6.97 6.75 8.89
N ARG A 41 6.88 7.94 8.29
CA ARG A 41 7.86 9.02 8.43
C ARG A 41 7.99 9.48 9.88
N GLU A 42 6.87 9.74 10.55
CA GLU A 42 6.85 10.16 11.95
C GLU A 42 7.37 9.06 12.87
N HIS A 43 7.07 7.78 12.58
CA HIS A 43 7.63 6.68 13.35
C HIS A 43 9.14 6.56 13.20
N ALA A 44 9.67 6.64 11.97
CA ALA A 44 11.10 6.60 11.73
C ALA A 44 11.83 7.77 12.39
N LYS A 45 11.27 8.98 12.28
CA LYS A 45 11.78 10.17 12.97
C LYS A 45 11.83 9.97 14.48
N ALA A 46 10.75 9.48 15.09
CA ALA A 46 10.69 9.21 16.52
C ALA A 46 11.67 8.11 16.99
N LYS A 47 12.16 7.28 16.06
CA LYS A 47 13.14 6.22 16.32
C LYS A 47 14.54 6.57 15.83
N SER A 48 14.77 7.78 15.32
CA SER A 48 16.02 8.20 14.68
C SER A 48 16.50 7.22 13.59
N ILE A 49 15.55 6.58 12.91
CA ILE A 49 15.85 5.68 11.79
C ILE A 49 16.02 6.56 10.55
N PHE A 50 17.22 6.54 9.99
CA PHE A 50 17.47 7.18 8.70
C PHE A 50 16.77 6.38 7.61
N ILE A 51 15.82 7.02 6.92
CA ILE A 51 15.17 6.46 5.73
C ILE A 51 15.97 6.96 4.53
N GLU A 52 16.96 6.16 4.13
CA GLU A 52 17.69 6.33 2.87
C GLU A 52 16.88 5.74 1.71
N LEU A 53 15.64 6.22 1.53
CA LEU A 53 14.84 5.84 0.38
C LEU A 53 14.55 7.10 -0.40
N GLU A 54 15.47 7.40 -1.30
CA GLU A 54 15.22 8.37 -2.34
C GLU A 54 14.50 7.63 -3.48
N TRP A 55 13.52 8.29 -4.10
CA TRP A 55 12.80 7.71 -5.24
C TRP A 55 13.76 7.29 -6.37
N SER A 56 14.93 7.92 -6.42
CA SER A 56 16.01 7.59 -7.33
C SER A 56 16.58 6.18 -7.19
N ASP A 57 16.40 5.54 -6.03
CA ASP A 57 16.97 4.24 -5.75
C ASP A 57 16.28 3.12 -6.55
N TYR A 58 15.00 3.33 -6.90
CA TYR A 58 14.18 2.33 -7.58
C TYR A 58 13.48 2.84 -8.85
N ILE A 59 13.33 4.16 -9.06
CA ILE A 59 12.83 4.72 -10.33
C ILE A 59 14.03 5.06 -11.24
N LYS A 60 13.95 4.70 -12.52
CA LYS A 60 15.00 5.07 -13.50
C LYS A 60 15.13 6.59 -13.65
N ASP A 61 16.35 7.06 -13.91
CA ASP A 61 16.70 8.50 -13.85
C ASP A 61 15.82 9.37 -14.77
N GLU A 62 15.49 8.85 -15.95
CA GLU A 62 14.64 9.50 -16.94
C GLU A 62 13.21 9.78 -16.46
N HIS A 63 12.74 9.11 -15.41
CA HIS A 63 11.37 9.23 -14.89
C HIS A 63 11.29 9.96 -13.53
N GLN A 64 12.41 10.24 -12.88
CA GLN A 64 12.42 10.79 -11.51
C GLN A 64 11.87 12.22 -11.41
N GLN A 65 12.21 13.11 -12.34
CA GLN A 65 11.74 14.50 -12.30
C GLN A 65 10.23 14.61 -12.52
N GLU A 66 9.69 13.81 -13.44
CA GLU A 66 8.26 13.73 -13.66
C GLU A 66 7.53 13.22 -12.41
N TRP A 67 8.10 12.19 -11.78
CA TRP A 67 7.60 11.61 -10.54
C TRP A 67 7.56 12.63 -9.38
N VAL A 68 8.66 13.34 -9.12
CA VAL A 68 8.72 14.30 -8.00
C VAL A 68 7.77 15.48 -8.25
N ASN A 69 7.79 16.06 -9.45
CA ASN A 69 7.10 17.32 -9.71
C ASN A 69 5.61 17.15 -10.01
N LYS A 70 5.22 16.16 -10.83
CA LYS A 70 3.79 15.98 -11.18
C LYS A 70 3.02 15.27 -10.09
N TYR A 71 3.67 14.37 -9.37
CA TYR A 71 2.98 13.45 -8.47
C TYR A 71 3.13 13.85 -7.00
N PHE A 72 4.36 13.96 -6.48
CA PHE A 72 4.56 14.10 -5.05
C PHE A 72 4.21 15.51 -4.53
N LYS A 73 4.39 16.56 -5.33
CA LYS A 73 4.11 17.94 -4.88
C LYS A 73 2.66 18.40 -5.08
N ASN A 74 1.93 17.88 -6.06
CA ASN A 74 0.60 18.44 -6.40
C ASN A 74 -0.56 17.65 -5.77
N LYS A 75 -0.54 16.31 -5.83
CA LYS A 75 -1.68 15.49 -5.39
C LYS A 75 -1.61 15.13 -3.91
N PHE A 76 -0.40 14.87 -3.43
CA PHE A 76 -0.10 14.65 -2.02
C PHE A 76 -0.63 15.81 -1.16
N TYR A 77 -0.39 17.05 -1.60
CA TYR A 77 -0.78 18.23 -0.85
C TYR A 77 -2.28 18.52 -0.96
N PHE A 78 -2.92 18.35 -2.11
CA PHE A 78 -4.34 18.66 -2.31
C PHE A 78 -5.27 18.06 -1.23
N LEU A 79 -5.05 16.80 -0.83
CA LEU A 79 -5.90 16.13 0.17
C LEU A 79 -5.38 16.24 1.61
N LYS A 80 -4.10 16.54 1.82
CA LYS A 80 -3.44 16.47 3.14
C LYS A 80 -3.29 17.82 3.83
N HIS A 81 -2.89 18.82 3.07
CA HIS A 81 -2.75 20.19 3.56
C HIS A 81 -3.69 21.01 2.70
N GLY A 82 -4.65 21.70 3.31
CA GLY A 82 -5.39 22.76 2.63
C GLY A 82 -4.41 23.84 2.18
N THR A 83 -3.67 23.55 1.11
CA THR A 83 -2.87 24.53 0.38
C THR A 83 -3.89 25.59 -0.03
N PRO A 84 -3.62 26.89 0.19
CA PRO A 84 -4.64 27.90 0.00
C PRO A 84 -5.26 27.79 -1.40
N ASP A 85 -6.57 27.55 -1.45
CA ASP A 85 -7.47 27.77 -2.59
C ASP A 85 -7.09 27.16 -3.96
N ILE A 86 -6.71 25.88 -4.03
CA ILE A 86 -6.87 25.14 -5.29
C ILE A 86 -8.24 24.47 -5.29
N ALA A 87 -9.22 25.05 -6.00
CA ALA A 87 -10.59 24.53 -6.08
C ALA A 87 -10.68 23.16 -6.77
N SER A 88 -9.65 22.78 -7.53
CA SER A 88 -9.59 21.51 -8.25
C SER A 88 -8.15 21.03 -8.46
N ALA A 89 -7.97 19.72 -8.55
CA ALA A 89 -6.73 19.08 -8.95
C ALA A 89 -7.03 17.95 -9.95
N ASN A 90 -6.15 17.76 -10.92
CA ASN A 90 -6.30 16.67 -11.89
C ASN A 90 -5.82 15.34 -11.27
N PHE A 91 -6.74 14.40 -11.09
CA PHE A 91 -6.45 13.04 -10.61
C PHE A 91 -6.28 12.01 -11.73
N GLU A 92 -6.09 12.43 -12.98
CA GLU A 92 -5.68 11.56 -14.08
C GLU A 92 -4.44 10.75 -13.70
N ASN A 93 -4.47 9.45 -13.99
CA ASN A 93 -3.44 8.47 -13.63
C ASN A 93 -3.27 8.22 -12.11
N ILE A 94 -4.25 8.57 -11.26
CA ILE A 94 -4.20 8.33 -9.81
C ILE A 94 -3.89 6.86 -9.45
N THR A 95 -4.28 5.93 -10.31
CA THR A 95 -3.98 4.51 -10.12
C THR A 95 -2.48 4.20 -10.19
N ALA A 96 -1.77 4.68 -11.22
CA ALA A 96 -0.31 4.48 -11.33
C ALA A 96 0.46 5.19 -10.22
N ILE A 97 -0.09 6.33 -9.82
CA ILE A 97 0.33 7.17 -8.69
C ILE A 97 0.23 6.38 -7.38
N ASN A 98 -0.86 5.66 -7.14
CA ASN A 98 -1.02 4.81 -5.96
C ASN A 98 -0.06 3.62 -5.97
N ASP A 99 0.17 3.00 -7.12
CA ASP A 99 1.07 1.85 -7.26
C ASP A 99 2.50 2.18 -6.82
N MET A 100 3.00 3.32 -7.26
CA MET A 100 4.33 3.78 -6.86
C MET A 100 4.36 4.34 -5.42
N GLN A 101 3.26 4.93 -4.90
CA GLN A 101 3.20 5.30 -3.47
C GLN A 101 3.27 4.04 -2.60
N LEU A 102 2.56 2.98 -3.01
CA LEU A 102 2.58 1.68 -2.37
C LEU A 102 3.99 1.15 -2.33
N LEU A 103 4.69 1.12 -3.48
CA LEU A 103 6.08 0.71 -3.56
C LEU A 103 6.95 1.47 -2.55
N HIS A 104 6.86 2.80 -2.51
CA HIS A 104 7.65 3.60 -1.58
C HIS A 104 7.32 3.33 -0.12
N ASN A 105 6.04 3.32 0.25
CA ASN A 105 5.64 3.05 1.62
C ASN A 105 6.05 1.64 2.05
N MET A 106 6.01 0.66 1.15
CA MET A 106 6.48 -0.70 1.39
C MET A 106 7.99 -0.75 1.64
N MET A 107 8.77 0.01 0.86
CA MET A 107 10.21 0.12 1.07
C MET A 107 10.52 0.81 2.40
N MET A 108 9.82 1.89 2.76
CA MET A 108 9.95 2.55 4.06
C MET A 108 9.62 1.59 5.19
N TYR A 109 8.51 0.87 5.08
CA TYR A 109 8.08 -0.14 6.05
C TYR A 109 9.16 -1.21 6.25
N ARG A 110 9.71 -1.75 5.16
CA ARG A 110 10.81 -2.71 5.20
C ARG A 110 12.06 -2.13 5.85
N THR A 111 12.42 -0.89 5.58
CA THR A 111 13.59 -0.25 6.20
C THR A 111 13.41 -0.08 7.71
N ILE A 112 12.22 0.33 8.14
CA ILE A 112 11.88 0.58 9.55
C ILE A 112 11.78 -0.74 10.35
N PHE A 113 11.04 -1.72 9.84
CA PHE A 113 10.68 -2.93 10.59
C PHE A 113 11.45 -4.19 10.15
N ARG A 114 12.31 -4.08 9.12
CA ARG A 114 13.10 -5.19 8.56
C ARG A 114 12.27 -6.39 8.12
N ARG A 115 10.99 -6.16 7.79
CA ARG A 115 10.05 -7.20 7.33
C ARG A 115 9.20 -6.71 6.17
N ILE A 116 8.61 -7.65 5.45
CA ILE A 116 7.57 -7.42 4.43
C ILE A 116 6.45 -8.43 4.64
N SER A 117 5.21 -8.04 4.42
CA SER A 117 4.06 -8.96 4.45
C SER A 117 3.95 -9.76 3.14
N ALA A 118 3.14 -10.82 3.15
CA ALA A 118 2.83 -11.57 1.95
C ALA A 118 2.08 -10.70 0.93
N HIS A 119 1.18 -9.82 1.37
CA HIS A 119 0.51 -8.85 0.51
C HIS A 119 1.53 -7.94 -0.21
N MET A 120 2.49 -7.39 0.54
CA MET A 120 3.54 -6.53 0.01
C MET A 120 4.40 -7.28 -1.01
N HIS A 121 4.81 -8.51 -0.69
CA HIS A 121 5.60 -9.34 -1.58
C HIS A 121 4.88 -9.61 -2.91
N GLN A 122 3.60 -10.02 -2.84
CA GLN A 122 2.78 -10.26 -4.01
C GLN A 122 2.58 -8.98 -4.83
N PHE A 123 2.34 -7.83 -4.17
CA PHE A 123 2.20 -6.56 -4.87
C PHE A 123 3.49 -6.14 -5.61
N LEU A 124 4.67 -6.39 -5.05
CA LEU A 124 5.93 -6.18 -5.77
C LEU A 124 5.98 -7.00 -7.07
N THR A 125 5.55 -8.26 -7.03
CA THR A 125 5.47 -9.12 -8.23
C THR A 125 4.56 -8.53 -9.30
N LEU A 126 3.39 -8.00 -8.90
CA LEU A 126 2.49 -7.30 -9.81
C LEU A 126 3.16 -6.08 -10.44
N LEU A 127 3.86 -5.25 -9.66
CA LEU A 127 4.54 -4.05 -10.19
C LEU A 127 5.61 -4.38 -11.23
N ILE A 128 6.32 -5.51 -11.08
CA ILE A 128 7.27 -6.01 -12.10
C ILE A 128 6.56 -6.18 -13.44
N GLY A 129 5.37 -6.76 -13.42
CA GLY A 129 4.57 -6.94 -14.61
C GLY A 129 3.96 -5.63 -15.13
N VAL A 130 3.52 -4.71 -14.27
CA VAL A 130 2.86 -3.49 -14.77
C VAL A 130 3.87 -2.46 -15.27
N TYR A 131 5.03 -2.36 -14.64
CA TYR A 131 6.00 -1.28 -14.87
C TYR A 131 7.41 -1.79 -15.20
N PRO A 132 7.57 -2.66 -16.21
CA PRO A 132 8.86 -3.26 -16.56
C PRO A 132 9.94 -2.23 -16.87
N ASN A 133 9.55 -1.07 -17.40
CA ASN A 133 10.47 -0.03 -17.83
C ASN A 133 10.71 1.08 -16.81
N LEU A 134 9.86 1.23 -15.79
CA LEU A 134 9.95 2.35 -14.84
C LEU A 134 10.90 2.06 -13.68
N ILE A 135 10.92 0.81 -13.23
CA ILE A 135 11.61 0.40 -12.01
C ILE A 135 12.93 -0.30 -12.36
N ARG A 136 13.94 -0.09 -11.51
CA ARG A 136 15.28 -0.69 -11.61
C ARG A 136 15.29 -2.14 -11.13
N TRP A 137 14.58 -3.02 -11.82
CA TRP A 137 14.43 -4.44 -11.47
C TRP A 137 15.75 -5.21 -11.39
N GLU A 138 16.76 -4.77 -12.13
CA GLU A 138 18.11 -5.32 -12.09
C GLU A 138 18.73 -5.24 -10.69
N ARG A 139 18.30 -4.27 -9.87
CA ARG A 139 18.77 -4.09 -8.49
C ARG A 139 17.97 -4.89 -7.46
N MET A 140 16.85 -5.50 -7.86
CA MET A 140 16.02 -6.29 -6.95
C MET A 140 16.49 -7.75 -6.90
N ASN A 141 16.51 -8.31 -5.69
CA ASN A 141 16.86 -9.71 -5.43
C ASN A 141 15.68 -10.64 -5.78
N VAL A 142 15.46 -10.83 -7.08
CA VAL A 142 14.43 -11.72 -7.67
C VAL A 142 15.13 -12.67 -8.64
N SER A 143 14.69 -13.93 -8.74
CA SER A 143 15.31 -14.90 -9.65
C SER A 143 15.19 -14.46 -11.12
N ALA A 144 16.17 -14.83 -11.94
CA ALA A 144 16.19 -14.48 -13.36
C ALA A 144 14.96 -15.01 -14.10
N ASP A 145 14.56 -16.25 -13.83
CA ASP A 145 13.39 -16.89 -14.45
C ASP A 145 12.09 -16.15 -14.12
N MET A 146 11.94 -15.70 -12.87
CA MET A 146 10.76 -14.94 -12.45
C MET A 146 10.74 -13.56 -13.12
N LYS A 147 11.90 -12.91 -13.27
CA LYS A 147 12.00 -11.67 -14.05
C LYS A 147 11.55 -11.90 -15.49
N THR A 148 12.09 -12.91 -16.18
CA THR A 148 11.77 -13.22 -17.58
C THR A 148 10.29 -13.53 -17.79
N ALA A 149 9.70 -14.40 -16.96
CA ALA A 149 8.28 -14.75 -17.06
C ALA A 149 7.36 -13.52 -16.88
N LEU A 150 7.70 -12.63 -15.95
CA LEU A 150 6.96 -11.38 -15.73
C LEU A 150 7.13 -10.39 -16.88
N PHE A 151 8.34 -10.28 -17.45
CA PHE A 151 8.60 -9.42 -18.62
C PHE A 151 7.87 -9.91 -19.88
N GLU A 152 7.78 -11.21 -20.10
CA GLU A 152 7.05 -11.78 -21.25
C GLU A 152 5.55 -11.60 -21.11
N THR A 153 5.02 -11.81 -19.90
CA THR A 153 3.58 -11.64 -19.60
C THR A 153 3.16 -10.16 -19.72
N SER A 154 4.01 -9.24 -19.26
CA SER A 154 3.70 -7.80 -19.22
C SER A 154 3.70 -7.09 -20.55
N ARG A 155 4.49 -7.56 -21.54
CA ARG A 155 4.61 -6.90 -22.84
C ARG A 155 3.29 -6.81 -23.62
N ASN A 156 2.31 -7.65 -23.27
CA ASN A 156 1.07 -7.80 -24.03
C ASN A 156 -0.20 -7.37 -23.28
N LEU A 157 -0.08 -6.94 -22.02
CA LEU A 157 -1.22 -6.62 -21.16
C LEU A 157 -1.12 -5.20 -20.64
N ASP A 158 -2.24 -4.47 -20.68
CA ASP A 158 -2.32 -3.20 -19.97
C ASP A 158 -2.37 -3.44 -18.45
N ARG A 159 -2.26 -2.36 -17.65
CA ARG A 159 -2.32 -2.47 -16.20
C ARG A 159 -3.58 -3.19 -15.71
N LYS A 160 -4.74 -2.87 -16.30
CA LYS A 160 -6.03 -3.39 -15.83
C LYS A 160 -6.09 -4.90 -16.06
N ASP A 161 -5.67 -5.35 -17.23
CA ASP A 161 -5.62 -6.77 -17.57
C ASP A 161 -4.59 -7.52 -16.72
N MET A 162 -3.43 -6.91 -16.45
CA MET A 162 -2.45 -7.45 -15.52
C MET A 162 -3.04 -7.67 -14.13
N VAL A 163 -3.79 -6.69 -13.60
CA VAL A 163 -4.46 -6.83 -12.28
C VAL A 163 -5.54 -7.90 -12.31
N ILE A 164 -6.33 -7.98 -13.38
CA ILE A 164 -7.37 -9.01 -13.54
C ILE A 164 -6.76 -10.41 -13.53
N THR A 165 -5.67 -10.63 -14.27
CA THR A 165 -4.95 -11.91 -14.30
C THR A 165 -4.26 -12.22 -12.98
N PHE A 166 -3.73 -11.20 -12.30
CA PHE A 166 -3.00 -11.36 -11.04
C PHE A 166 -3.93 -11.62 -9.84
N LYS A 167 -5.12 -11.04 -9.82
CA LYS A 167 -6.04 -11.11 -8.67
C LYS A 167 -6.34 -12.54 -8.19
N PRO A 168 -6.64 -13.53 -9.06
CA PRO A 168 -6.82 -14.91 -8.62
C PRO A 168 -5.58 -15.50 -7.95
N ILE A 169 -4.38 -15.22 -8.47
CA ILE A 169 -3.10 -15.69 -7.91
C ILE A 169 -2.89 -15.08 -6.53
N PHE A 170 -3.11 -13.78 -6.41
CA PHE A 170 -3.04 -13.05 -5.15
C PHE A 170 -3.98 -13.63 -4.09
N LEU A 171 -5.24 -13.91 -4.46
CA LEU A 171 -6.24 -14.43 -3.54
C LEU A 171 -6.04 -15.92 -3.20
N ALA A 172 -5.37 -16.68 -4.06
CA ALA A 172 -5.05 -18.08 -3.82
C ALA A 172 -3.85 -18.28 -2.88
N ASP A 173 -2.95 -17.30 -2.78
CA ASP A 173 -1.76 -17.36 -1.93
C ASP A 173 -2.14 -17.61 -0.46
N THR A 174 -1.65 -18.72 0.11
CA THR A 174 -1.99 -19.14 1.47
C THR A 174 -1.53 -18.14 2.53
N LYS A 175 -0.37 -17.48 2.35
CA LYS A 175 0.13 -16.50 3.31
C LYS A 175 -0.67 -15.21 3.25
N VAL A 176 -1.07 -14.77 2.06
CA VAL A 176 -2.00 -13.63 1.89
C VAL A 176 -3.31 -13.91 2.61
N ARG A 177 -3.91 -15.10 2.42
CA ARG A 177 -5.15 -15.49 3.10
C ARG A 177 -5.01 -15.51 4.62
N GLN A 178 -3.93 -16.06 5.16
CA GLN A 178 -3.65 -16.05 6.60
C GLN A 178 -3.57 -14.63 7.16
N GLU A 179 -2.92 -13.71 6.44
CA GLU A 179 -2.86 -12.30 6.82
C GLU A 179 -4.24 -11.63 6.79
N MET A 180 -5.07 -11.94 5.79
CA MET A 180 -6.46 -11.46 5.71
C MET A 180 -7.31 -11.95 6.88
N GLU A 181 -7.23 -13.24 7.20
CA GLU A 181 -7.96 -13.86 8.32
C GLU A 181 -7.54 -13.24 9.66
N ARG A 182 -6.22 -13.04 9.85
CA ARG A 182 -5.68 -12.34 11.03
C ARG A 182 -6.22 -10.91 11.13
N ASP A 183 -6.25 -10.17 10.02
CA ASP A 183 -6.75 -8.80 9.98
C ASP A 183 -8.26 -8.74 10.31
N LEU A 184 -9.05 -9.73 9.88
CA LEU A 184 -10.48 -9.87 10.15
C LEU A 184 -10.77 -10.28 11.59
N ALA A 185 -10.02 -11.25 12.13
CA ALA A 185 -10.17 -11.71 13.51
C ALA A 185 -9.98 -10.57 14.52
N LEU A 186 -9.05 -9.65 14.23
CA LEU A 186 -8.84 -8.46 15.06
C LEU A 186 -10.03 -7.50 15.05
N ALA A 187 -10.79 -7.44 13.95
CA ALA A 187 -11.99 -6.62 13.85
C ALA A 187 -13.20 -7.27 14.55
N SER A 188 -13.34 -8.60 14.49
CA SER A 188 -14.48 -9.32 15.08
C SER A 188 -14.43 -9.37 16.61
N VAL A 189 -13.24 -9.53 17.21
CA VAL A 189 -13.05 -9.49 18.68
C VAL A 189 -13.55 -8.17 19.27
N GLU A 190 -13.38 -7.06 18.56
CA GLU A 190 -13.82 -5.74 19.00
C GLU A 190 -15.35 -5.59 18.98
N VAL A 191 -16.02 -6.14 17.97
CA VAL A 191 -17.49 -6.13 17.88
C VAL A 191 -18.11 -6.95 19.01
N VAL A 192 -17.53 -8.10 19.34
CA VAL A 192 -18.00 -8.96 20.45
C VAL A 192 -17.80 -8.26 21.79
N SER A 193 -16.60 -7.75 22.08
CA SER A 193 -16.32 -7.04 23.34
C SER A 193 -17.20 -5.79 23.53
N ARG A 194 -17.47 -5.03 22.47
CA ARG A 194 -18.36 -3.87 22.52
C ARG A 194 -19.82 -4.26 22.77
N ARG A 195 -20.30 -5.34 22.16
CA ARG A 195 -21.65 -5.88 22.42
C ARG A 195 -21.80 -6.37 23.86
N GLU A 196 -20.77 -6.99 24.43
CA GLU A 196 -20.79 -7.45 25.82
C GLU A 196 -20.80 -6.29 26.82
N LYS A 197 -20.02 -5.23 26.58
CA LYS A 197 -20.07 -4.00 27.39
C LYS A 197 -21.44 -3.34 27.35
N LEU A 198 -22.04 -3.20 26.16
CA LEU A 198 -23.37 -2.62 26.02
C LEU A 198 -24.45 -3.43 26.73
N LYS A 199 -24.36 -4.77 26.73
CA LYS A 199 -25.26 -5.64 27.50
C LYS A 199 -25.06 -5.52 29.01
N ALA A 200 -23.83 -5.25 29.47
CA ALA A 200 -23.54 -5.07 30.90
C ALA A 200 -23.97 -3.68 31.41
N GLU A 201 -24.03 -2.68 30.53
CA GLU A 201 -24.45 -1.31 30.82
C GLU A 201 -25.96 -1.07 30.65
N GLU A 202 -26.72 -2.03 30.10
CA GLU A 202 -28.18 -1.98 30.13
C GLU A 202 -28.64 -2.00 31.60
N PRO A 203 -29.20 -0.89 32.13
CA PRO A 203 -29.69 -0.89 33.49
C PRO A 203 -30.76 -1.98 33.58
N LYS A 204 -30.75 -2.74 34.69
CA LYS A 204 -31.85 -3.64 35.07
C LYS A 204 -33.13 -2.83 35.23
N ARG A 205 -33.72 -2.37 34.13
CA ARG A 205 -35.09 -1.93 34.03
C ARG A 205 -35.89 -3.21 34.00
N ASN A 206 -36.30 -3.66 35.18
CA ASN A 206 -37.52 -4.41 35.49
C ASN A 206 -37.27 -5.30 36.72
N GLY A 207 -37.96 -4.97 37.81
CA GLY A 207 -38.02 -5.76 39.05
C GLY A 207 -37.92 -4.88 40.28
#